data_AF-A0A7C9EWK5-F1
#
_entry.id   AF-A0A7C9EWK5-F1
#
_cell.length_a   1.000
_cell.length_b   1.000
_cell.length_c   1.000
_cell.angle_alpha   90.00
_cell.angle_beta   90.00
_cell.angle_gamma   90.00
#
_symmetry.space_group_name_H-M   'P 1'
#
loop_
_entity.id
_entity.type
_entity.pdbx_description
1 polymer ?
#
loop_
_entity_poly.entity_id
_entity_poly.type
_entity_poly.pdbx_seq_one_letter_code
_entity_poly.pdbx_strand_id
1 'polypeptide(L)'
;MGEVGLSLPVIDLGLPDRYSIADSIRLACIDYGFFYIVNHGLDKDCLLKLFDASKRFFSLPLEEKMKLSNKEVRGYAPLCSDKLDSTSPQIKGDSRESFC
;
A
#
# COMPACT_ATOMS: atom_id res chain seq x y z
N MET A 1 -16.44 -9.59 -28.40
CA MET A 1 -16.30 -10.57 -27.29
C MET A 1 -15.87 -9.75 -26.08
N GLY A 2 -16.72 -9.67 -25.06
CA GLY A 2 -16.50 -8.78 -23.92
C GLY A 2 -15.27 -9.18 -23.11
N GLU A 3 -14.50 -8.19 -22.66
CA GLU A 3 -13.42 -8.41 -21.72
C GLU A 3 -13.97 -9.06 -20.45
N VAL A 4 -13.55 -10.29 -20.18
CA VAL A 4 -13.76 -10.92 -18.87
C VAL A 4 -12.75 -10.26 -17.92
N GLY A 5 -13.14 -9.12 -17.35
CA GLY A 5 -12.38 -8.54 -16.25
C GLY A 5 -12.33 -9.53 -15.09
N LEU A 6 -11.14 -9.71 -14.49
CA LEU A 6 -10.99 -10.50 -13.27
C LEU A 6 -11.87 -9.88 -12.17
N SER A 7 -12.92 -10.59 -11.78
CA SER A 7 -13.73 -10.24 -10.61
C SER A 7 -12.94 -10.65 -9.36
N LEU A 8 -12.31 -9.67 -8.71
CA LEU A 8 -11.55 -9.91 -7.47
C LEU A 8 -12.48 -10.18 -6.28
N PRO A 9 -12.11 -11.07 -5.35
CA PRO A 9 -12.89 -11.31 -4.14
C PRO A 9 -13.02 -10.03 -3.28
N VAL A 10 -14.20 -9.81 -2.72
CA VAL A 10 -14.47 -8.79 -1.71
C VAL A 10 -14.86 -9.50 -0.41
N ILE A 11 -14.09 -9.27 0.65
CA ILE A 11 -14.24 -9.95 1.94
C ILE A 11 -14.78 -8.98 2.97
N ASP A 12 -15.91 -9.32 3.59
CA ASP A 12 -16.57 -8.51 4.61
C ASP A 12 -16.14 -8.96 6.02
N LEU A 13 -15.36 -8.13 6.71
CA LEU A 13 -14.90 -8.40 8.08
C LEU A 13 -15.97 -8.09 9.14
N GLY A 14 -17.10 -7.49 8.75
CA GLY A 14 -18.23 -7.21 9.64
C GLY A 14 -19.13 -8.43 9.89
N LEU A 15 -18.94 -9.53 9.16
CA LEU A 15 -19.69 -10.76 9.36
C LEU A 15 -19.29 -11.44 10.70
N PRO A 16 -20.22 -12.14 11.37
CA PRO A 16 -19.97 -12.70 12.70
C PRO A 16 -19.07 -13.95 12.70
N ASP A 17 -19.05 -14.71 11.60
CA ASP A 17 -18.30 -15.96 11.51
C ASP A 17 -16.85 -15.73 11.05
N ARG A 18 -15.96 -15.63 12.04
CA ARG A 18 -14.53 -15.43 11.80
C ARG A 18 -13.85 -16.60 11.10
N TYR A 19 -14.34 -17.83 11.25
CA TYR A 19 -13.75 -18.99 10.60
C TYR A 19 -14.04 -18.99 9.09
N SER A 20 -15.28 -18.69 8.71
CA SER A 20 -15.65 -18.54 7.30
C SER A 20 -14.94 -17.36 6.64
N ILE A 21 -14.78 -16.23 7.34
CA ILE A 21 -13.98 -15.09 6.86
C ILE A 21 -12.52 -15.51 6.63
N ALA A 22 -11.91 -16.20 7.59
CA ALA A 22 -10.52 -16.63 7.48
C ALA A 22 -10.31 -17.61 6.31
N ASP A 23 -11.24 -18.55 6.10
CA ASP A 23 -11.18 -19.45 4.95
C ASP A 23 -11.36 -18.71 3.61
N SER A 24 -12.23 -17.69 3.57
CA SER A 24 -12.39 -16.83 2.40
C SER A 24 -11.12 -16.06 2.07
N ILE A 25 -10.40 -15.54 3.08
CA ILE A 25 -9.10 -14.89 2.90
C ILE A 25 -8.07 -15.89 2.36
N ARG A 26 -8.02 -17.09 2.96
CA ARG A 26 -7.10 -18.16 2.53
C ARG A 26 -7.34 -18.52 1.06
N LEU A 27 -8.59 -18.74 0.65
CA LEU A 27 -8.96 -19.07 -0.72
C LEU A 27 -8.62 -17.92 -1.67
N ALA A 28 -8.91 -16.67 -1.30
CA ALA A 28 -8.56 -15.51 -2.11
C ALA A 28 -7.04 -15.38 -2.33
N CYS A 29 -6.22 -15.64 -1.31
CA CYS A 29 -4.77 -15.67 -1.44
C CYS A 29 -4.27 -16.77 -2.38
N ILE A 30 -4.85 -17.97 -2.31
CA ILE A 30 -4.43 -19.13 -3.13
C ILE A 30 -4.85 -18.96 -4.59
N ASP A 31 -6.10 -18.54 -4.81
CA ASP A 31 -6.70 -18.55 -6.15
C ASP A 31 -6.40 -17.27 -6.94
N TYR A 32 -6.29 -16.12 -6.24
CA TYR A 32 -6.15 -14.80 -6.88
C TYR A 32 -4.86 -14.07 -6.50
N GLY A 33 -4.28 -14.36 -5.33
CA GLY A 33 -3.17 -13.59 -4.76
C GLY A 33 -3.52 -12.16 -4.35
N PHE A 34 -4.78 -11.75 -4.47
CA PHE A 34 -5.27 -10.40 -4.16
C PHE A 34 -6.78 -10.39 -3.87
N PHE A 35 -7.23 -9.47 -3.00
CA PHE A 35 -8.65 -9.28 -2.65
C PHE A 35 -8.87 -7.88 -2.07
N TYR A 36 -10.13 -7.46 -2.02
CA TYR A 36 -10.57 -6.26 -1.29
C TYR A 36 -11.17 -6.64 0.06
N ILE A 37 -11.01 -5.76 1.06
CA ILE A 37 -11.68 -5.87 2.35
C ILE A 37 -12.69 -4.73 2.49
N VAL A 38 -13.89 -5.04 3.03
CA VAL A 38 -14.88 -4.06 3.49
C VAL A 38 -15.20 -4.27 4.97
N ASN A 39 -15.80 -3.24 5.60
CA ASN A 39 -16.22 -3.25 7.01
C ASN A 39 -15.10 -3.66 7.99
N HIS A 40 -13.85 -3.25 7.70
CA HIS A 40 -12.67 -3.52 8.54
C HIS A 40 -12.64 -2.76 9.88
N GLY A 41 -13.65 -1.94 10.19
CA GLY A 41 -13.76 -1.23 11.46
C GLY A 41 -12.79 -0.06 11.66
N LEU A 42 -12.08 0.39 10.62
CA LEU A 42 -11.26 1.61 10.73
C LEU A 42 -12.18 2.82 10.68
N ASP A 43 -11.94 3.76 11.59
CA ASP A 43 -12.62 5.03 11.61
C ASP A 43 -12.32 5.85 10.34
N LYS A 44 -13.37 6.40 9.73
CA LYS A 44 -13.24 7.16 8.47
C LYS A 44 -12.49 8.47 8.69
N ASP A 45 -12.67 9.12 9.84
CA ASP A 45 -11.97 10.38 10.13
C ASP A 45 -10.48 10.16 10.36
N CYS A 46 -10.11 9.05 11.00
CA CYS A 46 -8.72 8.60 11.10
C CYS A 46 -8.08 8.43 9.71
N LEU A 47 -8.76 7.76 8.78
CA LEU A 47 -8.26 7.55 7.43
C LEU A 47 -8.09 8.87 6.65
N LEU A 48 -9.07 9.78 6.75
CA LEU A 48 -8.98 11.10 6.12
C LEU A 48 -7.82 11.93 6.67
N LYS A 49 -7.62 11.93 7.99
CA LYS A 49 -6.48 12.61 8.63
C LYS A 49 -5.14 12.03 8.20
N LEU A 50 -5.05 10.70 8.04
CA LEU A 50 -3.85 10.04 7.54
C LEU A 50 -3.51 10.49 6.11
N PHE A 51 -4.49 10.48 5.20
CA PHE A 51 -4.28 10.95 3.83
C PHE A 51 -3.93 12.44 3.75
N ASP A 52 -4.55 13.27 4.58
CA ASP A 52 -4.21 14.69 4.67
C ASP A 52 -2.78 14.92 5.18
N ALA A 53 -2.38 14.22 6.24
CA ALA A 53 -1.02 14.27 6.78
C ALA A 53 0.03 13.82 5.75
N SER A 54 -0.25 12.74 5.02
CA SER A 54 0.59 12.24 3.93
C SER A 54 0.75 13.30 2.83
N LYS A 55 -0.35 13.88 2.34
CA LYS A 55 -0.32 14.95 1.33
C LYS A 55 0.49 16.16 1.79
N ARG A 56 0.27 16.62 3.03
CA ARG A 56 1.01 17.74 3.61
C ARG A 56 2.50 17.46 3.69
N PHE A 57 2.88 16.28 4.14
CA PHE A 57 4.28 15.88 4.23
C PHE A 57 4.96 15.84 2.86
N PHE A 58 4.37 15.15 1.88
CA PHE A 58 5.00 15.00 0.56
C PHE A 58 5.00 16.29 -0.27
N SER A 59 4.15 17.25 0.07
CA SER A 59 4.17 18.61 -0.51
C SER A 59 5.29 19.50 0.04
N LEU A 60 6.01 19.09 1.09
CA LEU A 60 7.15 19.84 1.61
C LEU A 60 8.31 19.85 0.59
N PRO A 61 9.18 20.89 0.61
CA PRO A 61 10.42 20.89 -0.15
C PRO A 61 11.28 19.65 0.15
N LEU A 62 12.06 19.22 -0.84
CA LEU A 62 12.89 18.02 -0.72
C LEU A 62 13.84 18.11 0.49
N GLU A 63 14.42 19.28 0.73
CA GLU A 63 15.34 19.54 1.83
C GLU A 63 14.70 19.27 3.19
N GLU A 64 13.43 19.63 3.36
CA GLU A 64 12.67 19.37 4.59
C GLU A 64 12.37 17.88 4.76
N LYS A 65 11.96 17.19 3.69
CA LYS A 65 11.70 15.75 3.72
C LYS A 65 12.98 14.95 4.01
N MET A 66 14.11 15.37 3.44
CA MET A 66 15.42 14.75 3.64
C MET A 66 15.97 14.88 5.07
N LYS A 67 15.47 15.83 5.89
CA LYS A 67 15.79 15.86 7.33
C LYS A 67 15.34 14.60 8.06
N LEU A 68 14.33 13.92 7.51
CA LEU A 68 13.81 12.65 8.00
C LEU A 68 14.25 11.49 7.11
N SER A 69 15.37 11.61 6.38
CA SER A 69 15.87 10.56 5.49
C SER A 69 15.94 9.21 6.19
N ASN A 70 15.48 8.16 5.52
CA ASN A 70 15.57 6.82 6.03
C ASN A 70 17.04 6.41 6.20
N LYS A 71 17.44 6.11 7.44
CA LYS A 71 18.80 5.63 7.75
C LYS A 71 18.91 4.10 7.72
N GLU A 72 17.79 3.40 7.86
CA GLU A 72 17.70 1.93 7.86
C GLU A 72 16.33 1.47 7.36
N VAL A 73 15.30 1.52 8.22
CA VAL A 73 13.94 1.01 7.94
C VAL A 73 12.82 2.03 8.19
N ARG A 74 13.15 3.23 8.67
CA ARG A 74 12.17 4.28 9.01
C ARG A 74 12.63 5.65 8.53
N GLY A 75 11.71 6.40 7.97
CA GLY A 75 11.92 7.73 7.44
C GLY A 75 11.59 7.85 5.95
N TYR A 76 11.95 9.00 5.39
CA TYR A 76 11.70 9.38 4.01
C TYR A 76 12.69 8.74 3.04
N ALA A 77 12.18 8.18 1.94
CA ALA A 77 12.97 7.75 0.79
C ALA A 77 12.61 8.62 -0.43
N PRO A 78 13.59 9.31 -1.05
CA PRO A 78 13.35 10.18 -2.18
C PRO A 78 13.04 9.39 -3.46
N LEU A 79 12.52 10.10 -4.47
CA LEU A 79 12.32 9.54 -5.81
C LEU A 79 13.58 8.80 -6.30
N CYS A 80 13.36 7.61 -6.88
CA CYS A 80 14.40 6.76 -7.45
C CYS A 80 15.43 6.22 -6.45
N SER A 81 15.14 6.23 -5.14
CA SER A 81 16.00 5.59 -4.13
C SER A 81 16.03 4.08 -4.26
N ASP A 82 14.88 3.49 -4.58
CA ASP A 82 14.70 2.04 -4.52
C ASP A 82 14.96 1.41 -5.89
N LYS A 83 15.84 0.40 -5.93
CA LYS A 83 16.15 -0.37 -7.14
C LYS A 83 15.76 -1.82 -6.93
N LEU A 84 14.75 -2.28 -7.67
CA LEU A 84 14.27 -3.66 -7.60
C LEU A 84 15.21 -4.65 -8.31
N ASP A 85 15.90 -4.20 -9.35
CA ASP A 85 16.90 -4.98 -10.07
C ASP A 85 18.30 -4.40 -9.84
N SER A 86 19.06 -5.06 -8.97
CA SER A 86 20.46 -4.70 -8.68
C SER A 86 21.43 -5.10 -9.79
N THR A 87 20.99 -5.93 -10.75
CA THR A 87 21.83 -6.45 -11.85
C THR A 87 21.87 -5.51 -13.05
N SER A 88 20.95 -4.55 -13.11
CA SER A 88 20.85 -3.54 -14.16
C SER A 88 21.21 -2.14 -13.63
N PRO A 89 22.51 -1.79 -13.52
CA PRO A 89 22.96 -0.53 -12.93
C PRO A 89 22.42 0.73 -13.64
N GLN A 90 21.91 0.57 -14.87
CA GLN A 90 21.35 1.63 -15.70
C GLN A 90 19.88 1.96 -15.34
N ILE A 91 19.19 1.10 -14.58
CA ILE A 91 17.79 1.34 -14.21
C ILE A 91 17.75 2.47 -13.19
N LYS A 92 17.14 3.58 -13.61
CA LYS A 92 16.71 4.66 -12.73
C LYS A 92 15.72 4.04 -11.75
N GLY A 93 15.97 4.21 -10.44
CA GLY A 93 15.14 3.61 -9.40
C GLY A 93 13.66 3.99 -9.52
N ASP A 94 12.84 3.35 -8.71
CA ASP A 94 11.39 3.48 -8.72
C ASP A 94 10.92 4.95 -8.70
N SER A 95 9.99 5.29 -9.59
CA SER A 95 9.47 6.67 -9.77
C SER A 95 8.43 7.04 -8.70
N ARG A 96 8.82 6.92 -7.44
CA ARG A 96 7.98 7.06 -6.25
C ARG A 96 8.85 7.46 -5.07
N GLU A 97 8.30 8.33 -4.24
CA GLU A 97 8.83 8.65 -2.93
C GLU A 97 8.04 7.88 -1.88
N SER A 98 8.64 7.63 -0.72
CA SER A 98 7.99 6.89 0.36
C SER A 98 8.36 7.43 1.73
N PHE A 99 7.55 7.09 2.73
CA PHE A 99 7.82 7.34 4.14
C PHE A 99 7.40 6.11 4.92
N CYS A 100 8.34 5.52 5.64
CA CYS A 100 8.18 4.27 6.42
C CYS A 100 8.33 4.51 7.92
#